data_AF-A0A2E7JPL5-F1
#
_entry.id   AF-A0A2E7JPL5-F1
#
_cell.length_a   1.000
_cell.length_b   1.000
_cell.length_c   1.000
_cell.angle_alpha   90.00
_cell.angle_beta   90.00
_cell.angle_gamma   90.00
#
_symmetry.space_group_name_H-M   'P 1'
#
loop_
_entity.id
_entity.type
_entity.pdbx_description
1 polymer ?
#
loop_
_entity_poly.entity_id
_entity_poly.type
_entity_poly.pdbx_seq_one_letter_code
_entity_poly.pdbx_strand_id
1 'polypeptide(L)'
;MHICHPRLATQALRPVAPPPLYDLLQLPGLLCERLGIGWLFNMGGPMSRRRTERIHSTLLDNTRSGIQWPRQELVVLHFPPGVSPVECVEKVLATSGFSTPDEALKHYRDLPAGMHYCHTVTLDKQARQQASPQTDGAFLRAALILGLCGPNFYSPDRTAIWTEARLTRAVGLYHIGGFYED
;
A
#
# COMPACT_ATOMS: atom_id res chain seq x y z
N MET A 1 46.11 -30.70 -40.60
CA MET A 1 45.56 -30.28 -41.91
C MET A 1 44.80 -28.98 -41.72
N HIS A 2 45.25 -27.94 -42.44
CA HIS A 2 44.55 -26.73 -42.92
C HIS A 2 43.55 -26.04 -41.96
N ILE A 3 43.89 -24.90 -41.35
CA ILE A 3 43.88 -23.52 -41.91
C ILE A 3 42.51 -23.14 -42.48
N CYS A 4 41.85 -22.14 -41.88
CA CYS A 4 41.36 -20.94 -42.58
C CYS A 4 40.75 -19.92 -41.59
N HIS A 5 41.46 -18.83 -41.39
CA HIS A 5 40.88 -17.52 -41.11
C HIS A 5 40.15 -17.00 -42.37
N PRO A 6 39.20 -16.08 -42.19
CA PRO A 6 39.38 -14.78 -42.83
C PRO A 6 39.17 -13.60 -41.87
N ARG A 7 39.70 -12.47 -42.32
CA ARG A 7 39.89 -11.17 -41.67
C ARG A 7 38.98 -10.15 -42.37
N LEU A 8 38.74 -9.01 -41.71
CA LEU A 8 38.14 -7.74 -42.20
C LEU A 8 36.61 -7.69 -42.02
N ALA A 9 35.97 -6.61 -41.54
CA ALA A 9 36.33 -5.21 -41.65
C ALA A 9 35.82 -4.33 -40.49
N THR A 10 36.60 -3.28 -40.27
CA THR A 10 36.39 -2.02 -39.57
C THR A 10 34.99 -1.40 -39.75
N GLN A 11 34.37 -0.94 -38.66
CA GLN A 11 33.59 0.31 -38.67
C GLN A 11 33.59 0.97 -37.28
N ALA A 12 34.27 2.11 -37.21
CA ALA A 12 34.28 3.01 -36.07
C ALA A 12 32.94 3.75 -35.99
N LEU A 13 32.31 3.73 -34.82
CA LEU A 13 31.18 4.60 -34.51
C LEU A 13 31.70 6.05 -34.43
N ARG A 14 31.25 6.87 -35.37
CA ARG A 14 31.56 8.31 -35.43
C ARG A 14 30.83 9.05 -34.29
N PRO A 15 31.45 10.07 -33.67
CA PRO A 15 30.76 10.98 -32.78
C PRO A 15 29.79 11.87 -33.58
N VAL A 16 28.53 11.93 -33.16
CA VAL A 16 27.52 12.82 -33.74
C VAL A 16 27.76 14.23 -33.17
N ALA A 17 28.13 15.16 -34.03
CA ALA A 17 28.24 16.59 -33.72
C ALA A 17 26.84 17.23 -33.62
N PRO A 18 26.66 18.25 -32.74
CA PRO A 18 25.41 19.02 -32.69
C PRO A 18 25.29 19.94 -33.92
N PRO A 19 24.08 20.14 -34.48
CA PRO A 19 23.88 21.06 -35.60
C PRO A 19 23.96 22.54 -35.16
N PRO A 20 24.30 23.45 -36.10
CA PRO A 20 24.75 24.80 -35.80
C PRO A 20 23.62 25.82 -35.59
N LEU A 21 23.97 26.87 -34.82
CA LEU A 21 23.27 28.16 -34.72
C LEU A 21 23.40 28.96 -36.02
N TYR A 22 22.28 29.50 -36.54
CA TYR A 22 22.07 30.77 -37.30
C TYR A 22 20.60 30.72 -37.78
N ASP A 23 19.64 31.53 -37.33
CA ASP A 23 19.46 33.00 -37.31
C ASP A 23 19.28 33.64 -38.70
N LEU A 24 18.34 34.60 -38.77
CA LEU A 24 17.87 35.45 -39.89
C LEU A 24 16.69 34.88 -40.72
N LEU A 25 15.45 35.33 -40.47
CA LEU A 25 14.80 36.59 -40.89
C LEU A 25 14.47 36.67 -42.39
N GLN A 26 13.17 36.81 -42.70
CA GLN A 26 12.56 37.46 -43.88
C GLN A 26 11.04 37.64 -43.59
N LEU A 27 10.56 38.74 -42.99
CA LEU A 27 10.17 40.09 -43.51
C LEU A 27 8.82 40.11 -44.32
N PRO A 28 8.00 41.21 -44.37
CA PRO A 28 8.07 42.56 -43.75
C PRO A 28 6.75 43.05 -43.03
N GLY A 29 6.79 43.96 -42.02
CA GLY A 29 6.52 45.43 -42.11
C GLY A 29 5.02 45.81 -42.06
N LEU A 30 4.43 46.66 -41.20
CA LEU A 30 4.92 47.78 -40.37
C LEU A 30 3.93 48.12 -39.21
N LEU A 31 4.50 48.30 -38.01
CA LEU A 31 4.23 49.29 -36.95
C LEU A 31 2.82 49.50 -36.35
N CYS A 32 2.67 48.97 -35.13
CA CYS A 32 2.38 49.79 -33.94
C CYS A 32 3.12 49.16 -32.74
N GLU A 33 4.46 49.27 -32.73
CA GLU A 33 5.33 48.59 -31.78
C GLU A 33 5.42 49.36 -30.47
N ARG A 34 4.61 48.97 -29.48
CA ARG A 34 4.92 49.01 -28.03
C ARG A 34 3.63 48.96 -27.22
N LEU A 35 3.58 47.97 -26.34
CA LEU A 35 2.86 47.97 -25.07
C LEU A 35 1.33 47.90 -25.19
N GLY A 36 0.86 46.77 -25.70
CA GLY A 36 -0.54 46.33 -25.63
C GLY A 36 -0.66 44.95 -24.99
N ILE A 37 -0.56 44.91 -23.66
CA ILE A 37 -1.31 44.02 -22.77
C ILE A 37 -1.24 42.52 -23.11
N GLY A 38 -0.22 41.86 -22.55
CA GLY A 38 -0.26 40.44 -22.20
C GLY A 38 -0.04 40.32 -20.69
N TRP A 39 -1.14 40.15 -19.96
CA TRP A 39 -1.26 39.50 -18.65
C TRP A 39 0.05 39.19 -17.89
N LEU A 40 0.35 39.95 -16.82
CA LEU A 40 0.01 39.65 -15.42
C LEU A 40 0.94 38.61 -14.74
N PHE A 41 1.70 39.14 -13.77
CA PHE A 41 2.20 38.50 -12.54
C PHE A 41 2.96 37.18 -12.66
N ASN A 42 4.29 37.30 -12.67
CA ASN A 42 5.20 36.62 -11.73
C ASN A 42 6.63 37.17 -11.92
N MET A 43 6.81 38.47 -11.72
CA MET A 43 8.13 39.11 -11.76
C MET A 43 8.36 39.78 -10.41
N GLY A 44 9.08 39.12 -9.49
CA GLY A 44 9.60 39.83 -8.31
C GLY A 44 9.95 39.06 -7.04
N GLY A 45 9.79 37.74 -6.97
CA GLY A 45 10.39 36.93 -5.89
C GLY A 45 11.53 36.08 -6.45
N PRO A 46 12.69 35.93 -5.77
CA PRO A 46 13.74 35.03 -6.24
C PRO A 46 13.12 33.65 -6.42
N MET A 47 13.31 33.08 -7.61
CA MET A 47 12.81 31.76 -8.02
C MET A 47 12.96 30.78 -6.84
N SER A 48 11.81 30.46 -6.23
CA SER A 48 11.73 29.65 -5.03
C SER A 48 12.55 28.39 -5.24
N ARG A 49 13.52 28.14 -4.35
CA ARG A 49 14.38 26.95 -4.37
C ARG A 49 13.54 25.71 -4.60
N ARG A 50 13.63 25.09 -5.78
CA ARG A 50 13.07 23.74 -6.01
C ARG A 50 14.01 22.75 -5.33
N ARG A 51 13.63 22.27 -4.15
CA ARG A 51 14.32 21.20 -3.45
C ARG A 51 13.56 19.90 -3.72
N THR A 52 14.17 19.04 -4.52
CA THR A 52 13.70 17.67 -4.69
C THR A 52 14.43 16.82 -3.65
N GLU A 53 13.73 16.47 -2.59
CA GLU A 53 14.22 15.51 -1.59
C GLU A 53 13.45 14.20 -1.71
N ARG A 54 14.19 13.10 -1.54
CA ARG A 54 13.58 11.80 -1.37
C ARG A 54 12.92 11.78 0.02
N ILE A 55 11.60 11.81 0.07
CA ILE A 55 10.86 11.62 1.31
C ILE A 55 11.15 10.19 1.77
N HIS A 56 11.98 10.05 2.80
CA HIS A 56 12.08 8.82 3.57
C HIS A 56 11.04 8.89 4.68
N SER A 57 10.13 7.90 4.75
CA SER A 57 9.16 7.81 5.85
C SER A 57 9.85 7.32 7.13
N THR A 58 10.72 8.15 7.70
CA THR A 58 11.40 7.87 8.97
C THR A 58 10.45 7.85 10.16
N LEU A 59 9.20 8.33 10.02
CA LEU A 59 8.18 8.22 11.06
C LEU A 59 7.55 6.81 11.17
N LEU A 60 7.43 6.10 10.05
CA LEU A 60 6.76 4.79 10.00
C LEU A 60 7.75 3.61 10.03
N ASP A 61 9.01 3.85 9.67
CA ASP A 61 10.03 2.80 9.49
C ASP A 61 11.14 2.86 10.56
N ASN A 62 11.11 3.85 11.47
CA ASN A 62 12.13 3.99 12.49
C ASN A 62 11.66 3.37 13.81
N THR A 63 12.16 2.18 14.12
CA THR A 63 12.03 1.57 15.45
C THR A 63 12.70 2.38 16.58
N ARG A 64 13.44 3.45 16.26
CA ARG A 64 14.00 4.43 17.21
C ARG A 64 13.20 5.73 17.33
N SER A 65 12.20 5.99 16.49
CA SER A 65 11.25 7.05 16.82
C SER A 65 10.50 6.54 18.04
N GLY A 66 10.43 7.30 19.13
CA GLY A 66 9.68 6.92 20.34
C GLY A 66 8.17 6.73 20.11
N ILE A 67 7.73 6.78 18.85
CA ILE A 67 6.38 6.52 18.40
C ILE A 67 6.19 5.01 18.37
N GLN A 68 5.86 4.46 19.53
CA GLN A 68 5.23 3.16 19.57
C GLN A 68 3.79 3.35 19.10
N TRP A 69 3.46 2.89 17.89
CA TRP A 69 2.06 2.64 17.56
C TRP A 69 1.65 1.43 18.41
N PRO A 70 0.82 1.59 19.45
CA PRO A 70 0.43 0.47 20.26
C PRO A 70 -0.37 -0.49 19.36
N ARG A 71 0.24 -1.63 19.02
CA ARG A 71 -0.47 -2.72 18.35
C ARG A 71 -1.56 -3.17 19.29
N GLN A 72 -2.81 -2.91 18.93
CA GLN A 72 -3.97 -3.26 19.75
C GLN A 72 -4.14 -4.77 19.79
N GLU A 73 -4.11 -5.42 18.63
CA GLU A 73 -4.39 -6.85 18.52
C GLU A 73 -3.64 -7.47 17.33
N LEU A 74 -3.20 -8.73 17.48
CA LEU A 74 -2.75 -9.58 16.38
C LEU A 74 -3.86 -10.58 16.08
N VAL A 75 -4.38 -10.56 14.85
CA VAL A 75 -5.47 -11.44 14.42
C VAL A 75 -4.96 -12.38 13.35
N VAL A 76 -5.09 -13.68 13.64
CA VAL A 76 -4.64 -14.74 12.73
C VAL A 76 -5.49 -15.99 12.95
N LEU A 77 -5.71 -16.72 11.86
CA LEU A 77 -6.32 -18.04 11.88
C LEU A 77 -5.32 -19.09 11.37
N HIS A 78 -5.33 -20.25 12.03
CA HIS A 78 -4.68 -21.45 11.57
C HIS A 78 -5.70 -22.44 11.02
N PHE A 79 -5.45 -22.93 9.81
CA PHE A 79 -6.27 -23.94 9.15
C PHE A 79 -5.46 -25.24 8.98
N PRO A 80 -6.07 -26.41 9.17
CA PRO A 80 -5.44 -27.68 8.81
C PRO A 80 -5.05 -27.73 7.33
N PRO A 81 -3.97 -28.45 6.98
CA PRO A 81 -3.57 -28.59 5.58
C PRO A 81 -4.65 -29.31 4.76
N GLY A 82 -4.93 -28.83 3.56
CA GLY A 82 -5.89 -29.45 2.63
C GLY A 82 -7.36 -29.11 2.90
N VAL A 83 -7.67 -28.25 3.87
CA VAL A 83 -9.03 -27.78 4.16
C VAL A 83 -9.22 -26.38 3.60
N SER A 84 -10.33 -26.13 2.90
CA SER A 84 -10.71 -24.79 2.45
C SER A 84 -10.95 -23.88 3.66
N PRO A 85 -10.23 -22.75 3.80
CA PRO A 85 -10.41 -21.84 4.92
C PRO A 85 -11.83 -21.26 5.00
N VAL A 86 -12.46 -20.99 3.85
CA VAL A 86 -13.81 -20.44 3.78
C VAL A 86 -14.83 -21.45 4.31
N GLU A 87 -14.78 -22.69 3.80
CA GLU A 87 -15.68 -23.76 4.27
C GLU A 87 -15.51 -24.06 5.77
N CYS A 88 -14.28 -23.98 6.27
CA CYS A 88 -14.00 -24.17 7.69
C CYS A 88 -14.68 -23.10 8.55
N VAL A 89 -14.58 -21.83 8.16
CA VAL A 89 -15.24 -20.72 8.87
C VAL A 89 -16.76 -20.82 8.75
N GLU A 90 -17.29 -21.15 7.57
CA GLU A 90 -18.73 -21.31 7.35
C GLU A 90 -19.33 -22.43 8.22
N LYS A 91 -18.62 -23.55 8.41
CA LYS A 91 -19.04 -24.60 9.35
C LYS A 91 -19.10 -24.09 10.80
N VAL A 92 -18.11 -23.31 11.23
CA VAL A 92 -18.10 -22.71 12.57
C VAL A 92 -19.22 -21.67 12.72
N LEU A 93 -19.48 -20.88 11.69
CA LEU A 93 -20.58 -19.91 11.63
C LEU A 93 -21.94 -20.62 11.81
N ALA A 94 -22.18 -21.69 11.04
CA ALA A 94 -23.41 -22.48 11.12
C ALA A 94 -23.57 -23.18 12.48
N THR A 95 -22.48 -23.71 13.04
CA THR A 95 -22.47 -24.32 14.39
C THR A 95 -22.79 -23.30 15.48
N SER A 96 -22.40 -22.04 15.26
CA SER A 96 -22.72 -20.91 16.15
C SER A 96 -24.14 -20.38 15.99
N GLY A 97 -24.92 -20.93 15.04
CA GLY A 97 -26.33 -20.57 14.81
C GLY A 97 -26.56 -19.38 13.89
N PHE A 98 -25.54 -18.91 13.16
CA PHE A 98 -25.67 -17.79 12.23
C PHE A 98 -25.73 -18.28 10.78
N SER A 99 -26.55 -17.63 9.97
CA SER A 99 -26.68 -17.97 8.54
C SER A 99 -25.72 -17.16 7.67
N THR A 100 -25.38 -15.93 8.09
CA THR A 100 -24.52 -15.03 7.32
C THR A 100 -23.47 -14.34 8.21
N PRO A 101 -22.32 -13.94 7.63
CA PRO A 101 -21.31 -13.17 8.36
C PRO A 101 -21.87 -11.85 8.92
N ASP A 102 -22.71 -11.14 8.14
CA ASP A 102 -23.34 -9.89 8.56
C ASP A 102 -24.34 -10.06 9.71
N GLU A 103 -25.00 -11.21 9.81
CA GLU A 103 -25.81 -11.55 10.97
C GLU A 103 -24.92 -11.70 12.21
N ALA A 104 -23.84 -12.48 12.10
CA ALA A 104 -22.89 -12.64 13.20
C ALA A 104 -22.28 -11.29 13.64
N LEU A 105 -21.95 -10.38 12.71
CA LEU A 105 -21.45 -9.04 13.05
C LEU A 105 -22.37 -8.26 13.98
N LYS A 106 -23.70 -8.42 13.88
CA LYS A 106 -24.67 -7.74 14.75
C LYS A 106 -24.67 -8.31 16.18
N HIS A 107 -24.24 -9.56 16.35
CA HIS A 107 -24.19 -10.23 17.64
C HIS A 107 -22.87 -10.00 18.37
N TYR A 108 -21.75 -9.93 17.66
CA TYR A 108 -20.43 -9.67 18.26
C TYR A 108 -20.25 -8.18 18.59
N ARG A 109 -20.31 -7.85 19.89
CA ARG A 109 -20.12 -6.47 20.40
C ARG A 109 -18.68 -6.15 20.78
N ASP A 110 -17.82 -7.15 20.82
CA ASP A 110 -16.42 -7.10 21.27
C ASP A 110 -15.42 -6.99 20.10
N LEU A 111 -15.89 -6.50 18.96
CA LEU A 111 -15.05 -6.18 17.81
C LEU A 111 -14.32 -4.83 18.04
N PRO A 112 -13.11 -4.65 17.50
CA PRO A 112 -12.40 -3.38 17.60
C PRO A 112 -13.27 -2.23 17.10
N ALA A 113 -13.41 -1.18 17.91
CA ALA A 113 -14.24 -0.02 17.61
C ALA A 113 -13.49 0.99 16.75
N GLY A 114 -14.17 1.59 15.77
CA GLY A 114 -13.56 2.59 14.89
C GLY A 114 -12.56 2.02 13.87
N MET A 115 -12.00 2.92 13.06
CA MET A 115 -11.06 2.54 12.00
C MET A 115 -9.67 2.26 12.56
N HIS A 116 -9.10 1.15 12.10
CA HIS A 116 -7.74 0.74 12.46
C HIS A 116 -6.87 0.59 11.22
N TYR A 117 -5.58 0.88 11.36
CA TYR A 117 -4.59 0.53 10.35
C TYR A 117 -4.30 -0.97 10.45
N CYS A 118 -4.37 -1.65 9.30
CA CYS A 118 -4.06 -3.07 9.19
C CYS A 118 -2.69 -3.24 8.55
N HIS A 119 -1.80 -3.89 9.27
CA HIS A 119 -0.51 -4.29 8.73
C HIS A 119 -0.42 -5.81 8.64
N THR A 120 -0.07 -6.34 7.47
CA THR A 120 0.15 -7.78 7.31
C THR A 120 1.44 -8.17 8.03
N VAL A 121 1.35 -9.15 8.91
CA VAL A 121 2.49 -9.68 9.66
C VAL A 121 2.90 -11.02 9.06
N THR A 122 4.19 -11.20 8.86
CA THR A 122 4.74 -12.52 8.51
C THR A 122 4.93 -13.33 9.78
N LEU A 123 4.25 -14.47 9.87
CA LEU A 123 4.39 -15.44 10.96
C LEU A 123 4.85 -16.77 10.37
N ASP A 124 5.69 -17.49 11.10
CA ASP A 124 5.98 -18.88 10.80
C ASP A 124 4.78 -19.78 11.18
N LYS A 125 4.86 -21.07 10.83
CA LYS A 125 3.75 -22.01 11.04
C LYS A 125 3.46 -22.22 12.53
N GLN A 126 4.50 -22.26 13.37
CA GLN A 126 4.37 -22.52 14.80
C GLN A 126 3.77 -21.33 15.55
N ALA A 127 4.26 -20.11 15.32
CA ALA A 127 3.71 -18.90 15.92
C ALA A 127 2.26 -18.67 15.46
N ARG A 128 1.95 -18.97 14.20
CA ARG A 128 0.56 -18.92 13.70
C ARG A 128 -0.36 -19.90 14.44
N GLN A 129 0.09 -21.13 14.67
CA GLN A 129 -0.69 -22.12 15.41
C GLN A 129 -0.93 -21.69 16.86
N GLN A 130 0.08 -21.13 17.51
CA GLN A 130 -0.01 -20.65 18.89
C GLN A 130 -0.88 -19.40 19.04
N ALA A 131 -0.81 -18.49 18.07
CA ALA A 131 -1.58 -17.25 18.07
C ALA A 131 -3.03 -17.42 17.58
N SER A 132 -3.34 -18.52 16.87
CA SER A 132 -4.69 -18.81 16.42
C SER A 132 -5.61 -19.14 17.60
N PRO A 133 -6.82 -18.55 17.67
CA PRO A 133 -7.80 -18.92 18.68
C PRO A 133 -8.17 -20.41 18.61
N GLN A 134 -8.40 -21.02 19.78
CA GLN A 134 -8.72 -22.45 19.90
C GLN A 134 -10.22 -22.73 20.15
N THR A 135 -10.98 -21.71 20.57
CA THR A 135 -12.42 -21.82 20.80
C THR A 135 -13.21 -21.31 19.59
N ASP A 136 -14.31 -21.97 19.24
CA ASP A 136 -15.15 -21.61 18.08
C ASP A 136 -15.60 -20.14 18.08
N GLY A 137 -16.00 -19.59 19.23
CA GLY A 137 -16.42 -18.19 19.34
C GLY A 137 -15.29 -17.20 19.04
N ALA A 138 -14.12 -17.39 19.65
CA ALA A 138 -12.95 -16.54 19.37
C ALA A 138 -12.40 -16.74 17.94
N PHE A 139 -12.51 -17.96 17.40
CA PHE A 139 -12.17 -18.26 16.02
C PHE A 139 -13.09 -17.51 15.04
N LEU A 140 -14.41 -17.55 15.28
CA LEU A 140 -15.38 -16.81 14.49
C LEU A 140 -15.17 -15.30 14.62
N ARG A 141 -14.92 -14.77 15.81
CA ARG A 141 -14.55 -13.36 16.02
C ARG A 141 -13.35 -12.95 15.17
N ALA A 142 -12.26 -13.74 15.22
CA ALA A 142 -11.07 -13.47 14.41
C ALA A 142 -11.38 -13.53 12.90
N ALA A 143 -12.22 -14.48 12.45
CA ALA A 143 -12.66 -14.56 11.07
C ALA A 143 -13.49 -13.34 10.64
N LEU A 144 -14.37 -12.82 11.51
CA LEU A 144 -15.14 -11.60 11.26
C LEU A 144 -14.20 -10.40 11.12
N ILE A 145 -13.24 -10.22 12.04
CA ILE A 145 -12.25 -9.14 11.96
C ILE A 145 -11.45 -9.23 10.65
N LEU A 146 -10.95 -10.42 10.29
CA LEU A 146 -10.25 -10.65 9.02
C LEU A 146 -11.14 -10.38 7.81
N GLY A 147 -12.45 -10.63 7.91
CA GLY A 147 -13.44 -10.32 6.87
C GLY A 147 -13.68 -8.83 6.71
N LEU A 148 -13.63 -8.05 7.79
CA LEU A 148 -13.78 -6.59 7.81
C LEU A 148 -12.52 -5.84 7.36
N CYS A 149 -11.35 -6.46 7.53
CA CYS A 149 -10.07 -5.89 7.10
C CYS A 149 -10.02 -5.74 5.56
N GLY A 150 -9.76 -4.52 5.08
CA GLY A 150 -9.31 -4.26 3.71
C GLY A 150 -7.80 -4.52 3.54
N PRO A 151 -7.19 -4.05 2.44
CA PRO A 151 -5.74 -4.17 2.25
C PRO A 151 -4.91 -3.45 3.33
N ASN A 152 -5.35 -2.24 3.73
CA ASN A 152 -4.59 -1.37 4.63
C ASN A 152 -5.36 -0.94 5.88
N PHE A 153 -6.68 -1.14 5.92
CA PHE A 153 -7.52 -0.62 7.01
C PHE A 153 -8.63 -1.59 7.37
N TYR A 154 -8.95 -1.64 8.65
CA TYR A 154 -10.13 -2.28 9.20
C TYR A 154 -11.18 -1.19 9.46
N SER A 155 -12.44 -1.52 9.17
CA SER A 155 -13.58 -0.66 9.46
C SER A 155 -14.76 -1.53 9.86
N PRO A 156 -15.38 -1.27 11.03
CA PRO A 156 -16.50 -2.07 11.54
C PRO A 156 -17.79 -1.85 10.73
N ASP A 157 -17.89 -0.75 9.99
CA ASP A 157 -19.10 -0.37 9.23
C ASP A 157 -19.20 -1.07 7.85
N ARG A 158 -18.22 -1.90 7.50
CA ARG A 158 -18.19 -2.60 6.20
C ARG A 158 -18.86 -3.97 6.31
N THR A 159 -19.37 -4.46 5.18
CA THR A 159 -19.76 -5.86 5.04
C THR A 159 -18.55 -6.78 5.18
N ALA A 160 -18.68 -7.86 5.95
CA ALA A 160 -17.63 -8.86 6.06
C ALA A 160 -17.50 -9.67 4.76
N ILE A 161 -16.30 -9.72 4.21
CA ILE A 161 -16.01 -10.51 3.01
C ILE A 161 -15.02 -11.62 3.38
N TRP A 162 -15.43 -12.87 3.21
CA TRP A 162 -14.57 -14.02 3.40
C TRP A 162 -14.06 -14.56 2.07
N THR A 163 -12.75 -14.41 1.88
CA THR A 163 -12.01 -15.09 0.83
C THR A 163 -10.82 -15.79 1.46
N GLU A 164 -10.29 -16.80 0.78
CA GLU A 164 -9.11 -17.52 1.24
C GLU A 164 -7.95 -16.56 1.56
N ALA A 165 -7.70 -15.57 0.70
CA ALA A 165 -6.65 -14.57 0.92
C ALA A 165 -6.86 -13.72 2.19
N ARG A 166 -8.11 -13.37 2.52
CA ARG A 166 -8.42 -12.59 3.73
C ARG A 166 -8.35 -13.40 5.01
N LEU A 167 -8.73 -14.68 4.96
CA LEU A 167 -8.73 -15.57 6.12
C LEU A 167 -7.32 -16.10 6.44
N THR A 168 -6.47 -16.26 5.43
CA THR A 168 -5.13 -16.86 5.59
C THR A 168 -4.03 -15.84 5.91
N ARG A 169 -4.29 -14.53 5.88
CA ARG A 169 -3.32 -13.53 6.35
C ARG A 169 -3.26 -13.49 7.89
N ALA A 170 -2.15 -12.98 8.40
CA ALA A 170 -2.04 -12.52 9.78
C ALA A 170 -1.98 -10.99 9.76
N VAL A 171 -2.81 -10.32 10.54
CA VAL A 171 -2.88 -8.86 10.57
C VAL A 171 -2.68 -8.32 11.98
N GLY A 172 -1.80 -7.32 12.10
CA GLY A 172 -1.76 -6.46 13.27
C GLY A 172 -2.71 -5.29 13.09
N LEU A 173 -3.54 -5.01 14.09
CA LEU A 173 -4.40 -3.83 14.15
C LEU A 173 -3.75 -2.74 14.99
N TYR A 174 -3.71 -1.54 14.44
CA TYR A 174 -3.12 -0.36 15.06
C TYR A 174 -4.14 0.78 15.08
N HIS A 175 -4.30 1.44 16.22
CA HIS A 175 -5.20 2.58 16.33
C HIS A 175 -4.61 3.80 15.63
N ILE A 176 -5.41 4.48 14.81
CA ILE A 176 -5.00 5.69 14.06
C ILE A 176 -5.41 6.91 14.90
N GLY A 177 -4.73 7.15 16.01
CA GLY A 177 -5.04 8.23 16.96
C GLY A 177 -4.11 8.19 18.16
N GLY A 178 -4.04 9.29 18.93
CA GLY A 178 -3.14 9.42 20.10
C GLY A 178 -1.79 10.09 19.83
N PHE A 179 -1.60 10.72 18.66
CA PHE A 179 -0.36 11.45 18.32
C PHE A 179 -0.29 12.87 18.89
N TYR A 180 -1.45 13.48 19.15
CA TYR A 180 -1.60 14.88 19.54
C TYR A 180 -2.58 15.05 20.71
N GLU A 181 -2.89 13.97 21.42
CA GLU A 181 -3.81 13.98 22.54
C GLU A 181 -2.97 13.87 23.83
N ASP A 182 -2.54 15.03 24.33
CA ASP A 182 -2.11 15.26 25.73
C ASP A 182 -3.32 15.69 26.57
#